data_AF-Q6P347-F1
#
_entry.id   AF-Q6P347-F1
#
_cell.length_a   1.000
_cell.length_b   1.000
_cell.length_c   1.000
_cell.angle_alpha   90.00
_cell.angle_beta   90.00
_cell.angle_gamma   90.00
#
_symmetry.space_group_name_H-M   'P 1'
#
loop_
_entity.id
_entity.type
_entity.pdbx_description
1 polymer ?
#
loop_
_entity_poly.entity_id
_entity_poly.type
_entity_poly.pdbx_seq_one_letter_code
_entity_poly.pdbx_strand_id
1 'polypeptide(L)'
;MPFGNTHNNWKLNYSSEEEYPDLTKHNNHMAKALSADIYKKLRDKQTPSGFTLDDVIQTGVDNPGHPFIMTVGCVAGDEESYEVFKDLFDPIIEDRHGGYKPTDKHKTDLNFANLKGGDDLDPNYVLSSRVRTGRSIKGYALPPHCSRGERRAIEKHSIKALSSLSGEFKGKYYPLKDMSDAEQQQLIDDHFLFDKPVSPLLLASGMGRDWPDARGIWHNENKTFLVWVNEEDHLRVISMQKGGNMKEVFRRFCEGLQKIEEIFKQAGHPFMWNEHLGYVLTCPSNLGTGLRGGVHAKLPNLSKHPKFDEILGRLRLQKRGTGGVDTAAVGGVFDISNADRLGFSEVDQVQMVVDGVKLMIEMEKKLEKGQSIDDMMPAQK
;
A
#
# COMPACT_ATOMS: atom_id res chain seq x y z
N MET A 1 20.87 -7.74 -3.32
CA MET A 1 20.90 -6.82 -2.16
C MET A 1 21.56 -5.51 -2.58
N PRO A 2 20.87 -4.36 -2.53
CA PRO A 2 21.28 -3.12 -3.24
C PRO A 2 22.51 -2.38 -2.68
N PHE A 3 23.01 -2.75 -1.50
CA PHE A 3 23.72 -1.85 -0.58
C PHE A 3 25.13 -1.38 -0.94
N GLY A 4 25.74 -1.90 -2.02
CA GLY A 4 27.01 -1.41 -2.56
C GLY A 4 26.98 -1.06 -4.05
N ASN A 5 25.94 -1.51 -4.76
CA ASN A 5 25.85 -1.34 -6.21
C ASN A 5 25.28 0.04 -6.60
N THR A 6 24.54 0.69 -5.70
CA THR A 6 23.97 2.04 -5.87
C THR A 6 25.02 3.07 -6.29
N HIS A 7 26.22 3.02 -5.69
CA HIS A 7 27.31 3.96 -5.96
C HIS A 7 28.47 3.34 -6.75
N ASN A 8 28.23 2.23 -7.44
CA ASN A 8 29.25 1.58 -8.26
C ASN A 8 29.43 2.32 -9.59
N ASN A 9 30.29 3.35 -9.58
CA ASN A 9 30.57 4.15 -10.78
C ASN A 9 31.22 3.34 -11.91
N TRP A 10 31.71 2.11 -11.66
CA TRP A 10 32.28 1.27 -12.72
C TRP A 10 31.24 0.80 -13.73
N LYS A 11 29.94 0.85 -13.41
CA LYS A 11 28.86 0.58 -14.38
C LYS A 11 28.97 1.43 -15.64
N LEU A 12 29.43 2.68 -15.50
CA LEU A 12 29.59 3.61 -16.62
C LEU A 12 30.80 3.26 -17.51
N ASN A 13 31.67 2.34 -17.10
CA ASN A 13 32.72 1.79 -17.95
C ASN A 13 32.18 0.75 -18.95
N TYR A 14 30.96 0.25 -18.74
CA TYR A 14 30.27 -0.71 -19.59
C TYR A 14 29.19 -0.01 -20.42
N SER A 15 28.93 -0.56 -21.61
CA SER A 15 27.89 -0.08 -22.51
C SER A 15 26.49 -0.21 -21.88
N SER A 16 25.51 0.52 -22.42
CA SER A 16 24.11 0.39 -21.95
C SER A 16 23.57 -1.01 -22.14
N GLU A 17 24.00 -1.70 -23.19
CA GLU A 17 23.56 -3.02 -23.58
C GLU A 17 24.16 -4.11 -22.66
N GLU A 18 25.39 -3.92 -22.18
CA GLU A 18 26.05 -4.84 -21.24
C GLU A 18 25.45 -4.81 -19.83
N GLU A 19 24.90 -3.66 -19.40
CA GLU A 19 24.27 -3.49 -18.09
C GLU A 19 22.74 -3.63 -18.14
N TYR A 20 22.13 -3.69 -19.34
CA TYR A 20 20.69 -3.84 -19.48
C TYR A 20 20.22 -5.19 -18.87
N PRO A 21 19.19 -5.20 -18.01
CA PRO A 21 18.76 -6.43 -17.36
C PRO A 21 18.12 -7.42 -18.34
N ASP A 22 18.38 -8.71 -18.16
CA ASP A 22 17.62 -9.77 -18.84
C ASP A 22 16.24 -9.91 -18.18
N LEU A 23 15.21 -9.49 -18.91
CA LEU A 23 13.82 -9.49 -18.49
C LEU A 23 12.94 -10.47 -19.29
N THR A 24 13.56 -11.41 -20.03
CA THR A 24 12.86 -12.27 -21.00
C THR A 24 11.78 -13.18 -20.40
N LYS A 25 11.83 -13.45 -19.09
CA LYS A 25 10.86 -14.30 -18.37
C LYS A 25 10.08 -13.54 -17.30
N HIS A 26 10.10 -12.21 -17.37
CA HIS A 26 9.53 -11.35 -16.35
C HIS A 26 8.11 -10.91 -16.70
N ASN A 27 7.28 -10.82 -15.68
CA ASN A 27 5.89 -10.43 -15.72
C ASN A 27 5.59 -9.52 -14.52
N ASN A 28 6.10 -8.30 -14.61
CA ASN A 28 5.81 -7.19 -13.71
C ASN A 28 5.71 -5.88 -14.53
N HIS A 29 5.11 -4.83 -13.97
CA HIS A 29 4.86 -3.59 -14.73
C HIS A 29 6.17 -2.92 -15.21
N MET A 30 7.22 -2.93 -14.40
CA MET A 30 8.54 -2.40 -14.76
C MET A 30 9.10 -3.10 -15.99
N ALA A 31 9.07 -4.43 -16.04
CA ALA A 31 9.59 -5.19 -17.18
C ALA A 31 8.80 -4.97 -18.47
N LYS A 32 7.52 -4.59 -18.39
CA LYS A 32 6.72 -4.20 -19.56
C LYS A 32 7.06 -2.80 -20.08
N ALA A 33 7.45 -1.89 -19.18
CA ALA A 33 7.69 -0.49 -19.49
C ALA A 33 9.16 -0.21 -19.86
N LEU A 34 10.12 -0.91 -19.26
CA LEU A 34 11.54 -0.69 -19.51
C LEU A 34 11.93 -1.12 -20.92
N SER A 35 12.63 -0.24 -21.63
CA SER A 35 13.24 -0.52 -22.94
C SER A 35 14.73 -0.18 -22.93
N ALA A 36 15.49 -0.71 -23.88
CA ALA A 36 16.91 -0.38 -24.04
C ALA A 36 17.13 1.14 -24.17
N ASP A 37 16.24 1.84 -24.87
CA ASP A 37 16.31 3.30 -25.04
C ASP A 37 16.04 4.04 -23.73
N ILE A 38 15.02 3.63 -22.95
CA ILE A 38 14.74 4.21 -21.63
C ILE A 38 15.92 3.97 -20.69
N TYR A 39 16.45 2.75 -20.65
CA TYR A 39 17.59 2.42 -19.81
C TYR A 39 18.82 3.25 -20.18
N LYS A 40 19.16 3.32 -21.47
CA LYS A 40 20.28 4.13 -21.96
C LYS A 40 20.11 5.61 -21.62
N LYS A 41 18.89 6.15 -21.70
CA LYS A 41 18.58 7.55 -21.39
C LYS A 41 18.69 7.88 -19.90
N LEU A 42 18.34 6.94 -19.03
CA LEU A 42 18.18 7.18 -17.59
C LEU A 42 19.31 6.60 -16.72
N ARG A 43 20.12 5.65 -17.22
CA ARG A 43 21.15 4.94 -16.42
C ARG A 43 22.25 5.82 -15.83
N ASP A 44 22.47 7.02 -16.39
CA ASP A 44 23.44 7.99 -15.90
C ASP A 44 22.83 9.02 -14.93
N LYS A 45 21.51 8.91 -14.65
CA LYS A 45 20.79 9.82 -13.75
C LYS A 45 20.82 9.31 -12.32
N GLN A 46 20.86 10.26 -11.41
CA GLN A 46 20.68 10.04 -9.98
C GLN A 46 19.87 11.19 -9.38
N THR A 47 19.10 10.89 -8.34
CA THR A 47 18.40 11.90 -7.54
C THR A 47 19.39 12.68 -6.66
N PRO A 48 18.96 13.76 -5.97
CA PRO A 48 19.85 14.49 -5.05
C PRO A 48 20.43 13.62 -3.92
N SER A 49 19.74 12.54 -3.54
CA SER A 49 20.24 11.58 -2.53
C SER A 49 21.14 10.47 -3.12
N GLY A 50 21.35 10.48 -4.44
CA GLY A 50 22.15 9.47 -5.15
C GLY A 50 21.40 8.18 -5.49
N PHE A 51 20.06 8.18 -5.47
CA PHE A 51 19.27 7.03 -5.91
C PHE A 51 19.25 6.94 -7.44
N THR A 52 19.49 5.75 -8.00
CA THR A 52 19.72 5.54 -9.45
C THR A 52 18.59 4.73 -10.10
N LEU A 53 18.60 4.65 -11.44
CA LEU A 53 17.67 3.78 -12.18
C LEU A 53 17.80 2.30 -11.77
N ASP A 54 19.02 1.82 -11.53
CA ASP A 54 19.22 0.42 -11.14
C ASP A 54 18.60 0.14 -9.76
N ASP A 55 18.68 1.11 -8.84
CA ASP A 55 18.03 0.99 -7.53
C ASP A 55 16.50 0.97 -7.66
N VAL A 56 15.95 1.78 -8.59
CA VAL A 56 14.52 1.79 -8.91
C VAL A 56 14.05 0.40 -9.36
N ILE A 57 14.78 -0.26 -10.26
CA ILE A 57 14.30 -1.48 -10.94
C ILE A 57 14.75 -2.78 -10.28
N GLN A 58 15.72 -2.76 -9.35
CA GLN A 58 16.34 -3.98 -8.79
C GLN A 58 15.32 -5.00 -8.30
N THR A 59 14.27 -4.54 -7.61
CA THR A 59 13.23 -5.46 -7.12
C THR A 59 12.48 -6.17 -8.23
N GLY A 60 12.27 -5.54 -9.39
CA GLY A 60 11.62 -6.18 -10.53
C GLY A 60 12.56 -7.10 -11.29
N VAL A 61 13.85 -6.79 -11.34
CA VAL A 61 14.88 -7.68 -11.90
C VAL A 61 14.98 -8.98 -11.09
N ASP A 62 15.06 -8.86 -9.76
CA ASP A 62 15.22 -10.00 -8.85
C ASP A 62 13.92 -10.84 -8.73
N ASN A 63 12.76 -10.24 -9.02
CA ASN A 63 11.45 -10.87 -8.88
C ASN A 63 10.69 -10.90 -10.21
N PRO A 64 10.83 -11.98 -11.01
CA PRO A 64 10.22 -12.08 -12.33
C PRO A 64 8.68 -12.12 -12.30
N GLY A 65 8.07 -12.33 -11.15
CA GLY A 65 6.62 -12.28 -10.97
C GLY A 65 6.26 -12.61 -9.53
N HIS A 66 4.95 -12.71 -9.25
CA HIS A 66 4.45 -13.14 -7.95
C HIS A 66 3.30 -14.14 -8.11
N PRO A 67 3.21 -15.18 -7.27
CA PRO A 67 2.22 -16.25 -7.44
C PRO A 67 0.75 -15.79 -7.41
N PHE A 68 0.47 -14.66 -6.77
CA PHE A 68 -0.91 -14.23 -6.48
C PHE A 68 -1.35 -12.92 -7.15
N ILE A 69 -0.41 -12.08 -7.59
CA ILE A 69 -0.71 -10.73 -8.11
C ILE A 69 0.29 -10.31 -9.20
N MET A 70 -0.12 -9.41 -10.10
CA MET A 70 0.81 -8.65 -10.92
C MET A 70 1.56 -7.64 -10.03
N THR A 71 2.89 -7.72 -9.98
CA THR A 71 3.72 -6.79 -9.19
C THR A 71 4.13 -5.58 -10.02
N VAL A 72 4.45 -4.48 -9.33
CA VAL A 72 4.97 -3.27 -9.99
C VAL A 72 6.39 -3.49 -10.51
N GLY A 73 7.28 -4.05 -9.70
CA GLY A 73 8.66 -4.33 -10.11
C GLY A 73 9.60 -3.12 -10.03
N CYS A 74 9.18 -2.01 -9.44
CA CYS A 74 10.06 -0.88 -9.13
C CYS A 74 9.62 -0.14 -7.87
N VAL A 75 10.53 0.66 -7.31
CA VAL A 75 10.33 1.49 -6.12
C VAL A 75 10.97 2.86 -6.29
N ALA A 76 10.46 3.85 -5.55
CA ALA A 76 11.11 5.14 -5.38
C ALA A 76 12.01 5.14 -4.12
N GLY A 77 13.16 5.78 -4.21
CA GLY A 77 14.10 5.96 -3.09
C GLY A 77 13.94 7.30 -2.37
N ASP A 78 13.30 8.27 -2.99
CA ASP A 78 12.98 9.61 -2.49
C ASP A 78 11.85 10.24 -3.32
N GLU A 79 11.45 11.47 -2.99
CA GLU A 79 10.36 12.17 -3.69
C GLU A 79 10.76 12.48 -5.16
N GLU A 80 12.00 12.86 -5.37
CA GLU A 80 12.57 13.23 -6.66
C GLU A 80 12.66 12.06 -7.65
N SER A 81 12.71 10.82 -7.16
CA SER A 81 12.72 9.60 -7.97
C SER A 81 11.60 9.61 -9.02
N TYR A 82 10.40 10.05 -8.65
CA TYR A 82 9.24 10.09 -9.55
C TYR A 82 9.37 11.11 -10.69
N GLU A 83 10.18 12.16 -10.52
CA GLU A 83 10.44 13.14 -11.58
C GLU A 83 11.69 12.77 -12.40
N VAL A 84 12.79 12.39 -11.74
CA VAL A 84 14.06 12.04 -12.39
C VAL A 84 13.90 10.83 -13.32
N PHE A 85 13.08 9.85 -12.92
CA PHE A 85 12.86 8.62 -13.67
C PHE A 85 11.43 8.54 -14.26
N LYS A 86 10.79 9.68 -14.51
CA LYS A 86 9.39 9.75 -14.98
C LYS A 86 9.13 8.97 -16.27
N ASP A 87 10.09 8.94 -17.20
CA ASP A 87 9.93 8.19 -18.46
C ASP A 87 9.75 6.68 -18.24
N LEU A 88 10.16 6.17 -17.07
CA LEU A 88 9.86 4.80 -16.62
C LEU A 88 8.63 4.76 -15.71
N PHE A 89 8.51 5.68 -14.74
CA PHE A 89 7.40 5.64 -13.77
C PHE A 89 6.04 5.95 -14.40
N ASP A 90 5.93 6.92 -15.30
CA ASP A 90 4.67 7.34 -15.93
C ASP A 90 3.96 6.17 -16.65
N PRO A 91 4.59 5.41 -17.58
CA PRO A 91 3.93 4.26 -18.20
C PRO A 91 3.58 3.14 -17.22
N ILE A 92 4.38 2.96 -16.15
CA ILE A 92 4.08 1.99 -15.08
C ILE A 92 2.84 2.41 -14.29
N ILE A 93 2.75 3.70 -13.94
CA ILE A 93 1.63 4.28 -13.21
C ILE A 93 0.36 4.20 -14.06
N GLU A 94 0.45 4.51 -15.36
CA GLU A 94 -0.67 4.42 -16.29
C GLU A 94 -1.20 2.99 -16.40
N ASP A 95 -0.33 1.99 -16.61
CA ASP A 95 -0.74 0.57 -16.67
C ASP A 95 -1.30 0.09 -15.31
N ARG A 96 -0.65 0.43 -14.20
CA ARG A 96 -1.06 -0.05 -12.87
C ARG A 96 -2.37 0.59 -12.40
N HIS A 97 -2.63 1.85 -12.70
CA HIS A 97 -3.81 2.59 -12.22
C HIS A 97 -4.87 2.77 -13.31
N GLY A 98 -4.93 1.84 -14.28
CA GLY A 98 -6.06 1.73 -15.20
C GLY A 98 -6.19 2.89 -16.19
N GLY A 99 -5.07 3.39 -16.70
CA GLY A 99 -5.02 4.46 -17.70
C GLY A 99 -4.86 5.86 -17.13
N TYR A 100 -4.36 6.00 -15.89
CA TYR A 100 -4.07 7.30 -15.28
C TYR A 100 -2.88 7.97 -15.96
N LYS A 101 -3.15 9.01 -16.75
CA LYS A 101 -2.18 9.64 -17.66
C LYS A 101 -1.30 10.64 -16.92
N PRO A 102 -0.11 10.98 -17.45
CA PRO A 102 0.76 12.04 -16.91
C PRO A 102 0.11 13.43 -16.80
N THR A 103 -1.01 13.65 -17.48
CA THR A 103 -1.77 14.91 -17.48
C THR A 103 -2.95 14.91 -16.52
N ASP A 104 -3.32 13.75 -15.98
CA ASP A 104 -4.41 13.62 -15.02
C ASP A 104 -3.99 14.19 -13.66
N LYS A 105 -4.98 14.55 -12.85
CA LYS A 105 -4.78 15.14 -11.52
C LYS A 105 -5.44 14.30 -10.46
N HIS A 106 -4.79 14.19 -9.31
CA HIS A 106 -5.30 13.38 -8.22
C HIS A 106 -6.32 14.18 -7.41
N LYS A 107 -7.38 13.49 -6.98
CA LYS A 107 -8.42 14.05 -6.11
C LYS A 107 -8.31 13.41 -4.73
N THR A 108 -8.28 14.25 -3.69
CA THR A 108 -8.37 13.83 -2.29
C THR A 108 -9.72 14.25 -1.72
N ASP A 109 -10.36 13.37 -0.96
CA ASP A 109 -11.58 13.68 -0.19
C ASP A 109 -11.59 12.83 1.09
N LEU A 110 -11.11 13.42 2.18
CA LEU A 110 -11.16 12.84 3.53
C LEU A 110 -12.40 13.30 4.32
N ASN A 111 -13.43 13.84 3.66
CA ASN A 111 -14.70 14.14 4.32
C ASN A 111 -15.55 12.87 4.43
N PHE A 112 -15.36 12.11 5.51
CA PHE A 112 -16.07 10.85 5.75
C PHE A 112 -17.60 10.97 5.72
N ALA A 113 -18.17 12.17 5.94
CA ALA A 113 -19.61 12.40 5.89
C ALA A 113 -20.20 12.19 4.48
N ASN A 114 -19.37 12.28 3.44
CA ASN A 114 -19.77 12.02 2.05
C ASN A 114 -19.99 10.52 1.77
N LEU A 115 -19.54 9.62 2.65
CA LEU A 115 -19.76 8.17 2.50
C LEU A 115 -21.24 7.82 2.75
N LYS A 116 -21.86 7.15 1.78
CA LYS A 116 -23.26 6.72 1.82
C LYS A 116 -23.37 5.27 2.30
N GLY A 117 -24.09 5.05 3.39
CA GLY A 117 -24.20 3.75 4.06
C GLY A 117 -22.86 3.23 4.58
N GLY A 118 -22.70 1.90 4.61
CA GLY A 118 -21.46 1.25 5.05
C GLY A 118 -21.37 1.07 6.56
N ASP A 119 -22.39 1.47 7.30
CA ASP A 119 -22.59 1.27 8.73
C ASP A 119 -23.24 -0.07 9.07
N ASP A 120 -23.68 -0.82 8.06
CA ASP A 120 -24.61 -1.95 8.13
C ASP A 120 -24.17 -3.18 7.30
N LEU A 121 -22.88 -3.32 6.94
CA LEU A 121 -22.44 -4.52 6.24
C LEU A 121 -22.71 -5.76 7.11
N ASP A 122 -23.33 -6.79 6.54
CA ASP A 122 -23.87 -7.92 7.31
C ASP A 122 -22.76 -8.63 8.11
N PRO A 123 -22.79 -8.59 9.45
CA PRO A 123 -21.72 -9.12 10.30
C PRO A 123 -21.63 -10.65 10.29
N ASN A 124 -22.62 -11.36 9.73
CA ASN A 124 -22.52 -12.80 9.52
C ASN A 124 -21.48 -13.15 8.44
N TYR A 125 -21.30 -12.23 7.48
CA TYR A 125 -20.36 -12.37 6.37
C TYR A 125 -19.10 -11.53 6.59
N VAL A 126 -19.24 -10.30 7.08
CA VAL A 126 -18.12 -9.39 7.33
C VAL A 126 -17.58 -9.53 8.75
N LEU A 127 -16.40 -10.15 8.88
CA LEU A 127 -15.75 -10.43 10.16
C LEU A 127 -15.02 -9.21 10.74
N SER A 128 -14.47 -8.38 9.86
CA SER A 128 -13.78 -7.15 10.22
C SER A 128 -13.72 -6.21 9.04
N SER A 129 -13.69 -4.92 9.37
CA SER A 129 -13.55 -3.81 8.43
C SER A 129 -12.27 -3.04 8.74
N ARG A 130 -11.53 -2.64 7.71
CA ARG A 130 -10.25 -1.95 7.85
C ARG A 130 -10.03 -0.93 6.73
N VAL A 131 -9.51 0.23 7.08
CA VAL A 131 -9.01 1.24 6.15
C VAL A 131 -7.56 1.55 6.51
N ARG A 132 -6.66 1.52 5.53
CA ARG A 132 -5.26 1.89 5.72
C ARG A 132 -4.77 2.83 4.64
N THR A 133 -3.76 3.63 4.94
CA THR A 133 -2.95 4.37 3.95
C THR A 133 -1.48 4.41 4.36
N GLY A 134 -0.62 4.92 3.49
CA GLY A 134 0.74 5.32 3.83
C GLY A 134 0.92 6.84 3.80
N ARG A 135 1.91 7.35 4.53
CA ARG A 135 2.41 8.72 4.39
C ARG A 135 3.94 8.74 4.45
N SER A 136 4.55 9.51 3.56
CA SER A 136 5.99 9.81 3.57
C SER A 136 6.22 11.23 4.03
N ILE A 137 7.26 11.44 4.82
CA ILE A 137 7.63 12.74 5.40
C ILE A 137 8.61 13.41 4.45
N LYS A 138 8.29 14.62 3.98
CA LYS A 138 9.09 15.37 3.01
C LYS A 138 10.49 15.67 3.54
N GLY A 139 11.49 15.57 2.67
CA GLY A 139 12.90 15.84 3.00
C GLY A 139 13.68 14.66 3.60
N TYR A 140 13.10 13.45 3.61
CA TYR A 140 13.79 12.22 3.99
C TYR A 140 13.68 11.21 2.85
N ALA A 141 14.75 10.45 2.58
CA ALA A 141 14.68 9.34 1.64
C ALA A 141 13.69 8.26 2.13
N LEU A 142 13.07 7.57 1.18
CA LEU A 142 12.11 6.48 1.39
C LEU A 142 12.83 5.20 1.87
N PRO A 143 12.10 4.21 2.44
CA PRO A 143 12.70 3.01 3.03
C PRO A 143 13.73 2.24 2.18
N PRO A 144 13.62 2.14 0.84
CA PRO A 144 14.66 1.50 0.02
C PRO A 144 16.04 2.12 0.23
N HIS A 145 16.10 3.45 0.41
CA HIS A 145 17.34 4.22 0.38
C HIS A 145 17.71 4.89 1.71
N CYS A 146 16.74 5.13 2.60
CA CYS A 146 16.97 5.86 3.85
C CYS A 146 18.15 5.30 4.65
N SER A 147 19.02 6.19 5.15
CA SER A 147 20.07 5.84 6.09
C SER A 147 19.51 5.51 7.48
N ARG A 148 20.32 4.89 8.35
CA ARG A 148 19.94 4.71 9.77
C ARG A 148 19.60 6.06 10.43
N GLY A 149 20.32 7.12 10.09
CA GLY A 149 20.10 8.46 10.63
C GLY A 149 18.74 9.04 10.25
N GLU A 150 18.39 8.99 8.96
CA GLU A 150 17.09 9.45 8.47
C GLU A 150 15.94 8.62 9.06
N ARG A 151 16.08 7.31 9.10
CA ARG A 151 15.08 6.40 9.66
C ARG A 151 14.79 6.70 11.14
N ARG A 152 15.84 6.92 11.94
CA ARG A 152 15.71 7.33 13.36
C ARG A 152 15.11 8.73 13.51
N ALA A 153 15.41 9.65 12.59
CA ALA A 153 14.77 10.97 12.60
C ALA A 153 13.26 10.85 12.35
N ILE A 154 12.85 10.07 11.33
CA ILE A 154 11.45 9.75 11.03
C ILE A 154 10.76 9.15 12.26
N GLU A 155 11.38 8.15 12.92
CA GLU A 155 10.82 7.55 14.15
C GLU A 155 10.62 8.61 15.24
N LYS A 156 11.64 9.43 15.51
CA LYS A 156 11.59 10.49 16.53
C LYS A 156 10.45 11.48 16.27
N HIS A 157 10.30 11.96 15.02
CA HIS A 157 9.22 12.87 14.65
C HIS A 157 7.86 12.21 14.79
N SER A 158 7.75 10.94 14.41
CA SER A 158 6.52 10.14 14.52
C SER A 158 6.10 9.92 15.97
N ILE A 159 7.02 9.53 16.86
CA ILE A 159 6.73 9.37 18.29
C ILE A 159 6.23 10.70 18.87
N LYS A 160 6.90 11.81 18.57
CA LYS A 160 6.50 13.13 19.06
C LYS A 160 5.10 13.50 18.58
N ALA A 161 4.79 13.27 17.30
CA ALA A 161 3.47 13.57 16.76
C ALA A 161 2.39 12.68 17.41
N LEU A 162 2.60 11.37 17.41
CA LEU A 162 1.61 10.39 17.86
C LEU A 162 1.36 10.42 19.38
N SER A 163 2.35 10.84 20.18
CA SER A 163 2.20 11.03 21.63
C SER A 163 1.37 12.27 22.00
N SER A 164 1.15 13.19 21.07
CA SER A 164 0.29 14.37 21.27
C SER A 164 -1.19 14.11 20.95
N LEU A 165 -1.51 12.95 20.36
CA LEU A 165 -2.89 12.56 20.09
C LEU A 165 -3.65 12.33 21.41
N SER A 166 -4.93 12.72 21.40
CA SER A 166 -5.80 12.71 22.59
C SER A 166 -7.21 12.18 22.24
N GLY A 167 -8.08 12.05 23.24
CA GLY A 167 -9.42 11.50 23.07
C GLY A 167 -9.40 10.04 22.61
N GLU A 168 -10.22 9.68 21.63
CA GLU A 168 -10.26 8.31 21.07
C GLU A 168 -8.94 7.90 20.39
N PHE A 169 -8.07 8.87 20.07
CA PHE A 169 -6.78 8.66 19.44
C PHE A 169 -5.62 8.65 20.45
N LYS A 170 -5.89 8.73 21.77
CA LYS A 170 -4.82 8.61 22.76
C LYS A 170 -4.23 7.19 22.69
N GLY A 171 -2.90 7.10 22.65
CA GLY A 171 -2.22 5.83 22.45
C GLY A 171 -0.76 5.83 22.90
N LYS A 172 -0.07 4.72 22.60
CA LYS A 172 1.32 4.48 23.01
C LYS A 172 2.12 3.91 21.84
N TYR A 173 3.40 4.28 21.76
CA TYR A 173 4.37 3.71 20.84
C TYR A 173 5.13 2.55 21.49
N TYR A 174 5.37 1.51 20.70
CA TYR A 174 6.04 0.27 21.06
C TYR A 174 7.16 0.03 20.03
N PRO A 175 8.42 0.35 20.36
CA PRO A 175 9.56 0.04 19.51
C PRO A 175 9.70 -1.47 19.36
N LEU A 176 9.95 -1.97 18.14
CA LEU A 176 10.13 -3.40 17.91
C LEU A 176 11.31 -3.99 18.67
N LYS A 177 12.40 -3.24 18.79
CA LYS A 177 13.63 -3.68 19.48
C LYS A 177 13.42 -3.99 20.97
N ASP A 178 12.37 -3.44 21.58
CA ASP A 178 12.07 -3.54 23.01
C ASP A 178 10.89 -4.49 23.27
N MET A 179 10.32 -5.08 22.21
CA MET A 179 9.17 -5.99 22.28
C MET A 179 9.64 -7.42 22.51
N SER A 180 8.99 -8.15 23.42
CA SER A 180 9.25 -9.59 23.56
C SER A 180 8.67 -10.37 22.38
N ASP A 181 9.24 -11.54 22.07
CA ASP A 181 8.73 -12.40 20.99
C ASP A 181 7.25 -12.76 21.17
N ALA A 182 6.79 -12.93 22.43
CA ALA A 182 5.39 -13.22 22.74
C ALA A 182 4.46 -12.02 22.48
N GLU A 183 4.87 -10.80 22.82
CA GLU A 183 4.11 -9.59 22.50
C GLU A 183 4.06 -9.35 20.99
N GLN A 184 5.19 -9.58 20.31
CA GLN A 184 5.27 -9.47 18.86
C GLN A 184 4.33 -10.44 18.17
N GLN A 185 4.38 -11.73 18.56
CA GLN A 185 3.50 -12.75 18.00
C GLN A 185 2.03 -12.48 18.29
N GLN A 186 1.67 -12.04 19.51
CA GLN A 186 0.29 -11.72 19.84
C GLN A 186 -0.25 -10.56 18.98
N LEU A 187 0.56 -9.52 18.72
CA LEU A 187 0.14 -8.43 17.85
C LEU A 187 0.05 -8.85 16.37
N ILE A 188 0.86 -9.81 15.93
CA ILE A 188 0.73 -10.43 14.59
C ILE A 188 -0.58 -11.23 14.51
N ASP A 189 -0.86 -12.08 15.51
CA ASP A 189 -2.06 -12.92 15.58
C ASP A 189 -3.35 -12.08 15.66
N ASP A 190 -3.28 -10.93 16.34
CA ASP A 190 -4.38 -9.95 16.40
C ASP A 190 -4.55 -9.17 15.07
N HIS A 191 -3.67 -9.38 14.08
CA HIS A 191 -3.56 -8.64 12.82
C HIS A 191 -3.23 -7.14 12.98
N PHE A 192 -2.54 -6.79 14.06
CA PHE A 192 -2.14 -5.42 14.38
C PHE A 192 -0.72 -5.08 13.96
N LEU A 193 0.21 -6.05 14.00
CA LEU A 193 1.62 -5.81 13.68
C LEU A 193 1.97 -6.31 12.27
N PHE A 194 3.01 -5.71 11.72
CA PHE A 194 3.65 -6.16 10.50
C PHE A 194 4.69 -7.23 10.82
N ASP A 195 4.81 -8.21 9.92
CA ASP A 195 5.81 -9.27 10.07
C ASP A 195 7.23 -8.74 9.85
N LYS A 196 8.22 -9.55 10.28
CA LYS A 196 9.59 -9.36 9.81
C LYS A 196 9.57 -9.35 8.27
N PRO A 197 10.32 -8.46 7.60
CA PRO A 197 10.33 -8.41 6.14
C PRO A 197 10.87 -9.73 5.58
N VAL A 198 9.94 -10.58 5.15
CA VAL A 198 10.20 -11.86 4.48
C VAL A 198 9.82 -11.80 3.00
N SER A 199 9.05 -10.77 2.62
CA SER A 199 8.67 -10.56 1.22
C SER A 199 9.91 -10.34 0.37
N PRO A 200 10.09 -11.11 -0.71
CA PRO A 200 11.26 -10.95 -1.58
C PRO A 200 11.25 -9.59 -2.29
N LEU A 201 10.09 -8.94 -2.44
CA LEU A 201 9.96 -7.58 -2.96
C LEU A 201 10.58 -6.54 -2.01
N LEU A 202 10.32 -6.65 -0.71
CA LEU A 202 10.90 -5.75 0.31
C LEU A 202 12.40 -5.98 0.49
N LEU A 203 12.84 -7.24 0.42
CA LEU A 203 14.24 -7.59 0.59
C LEU A 203 15.09 -7.17 -0.63
N ALA A 204 14.59 -7.38 -1.86
CA ALA A 204 15.30 -7.02 -3.09
C ALA A 204 15.44 -5.50 -3.26
N SER A 205 14.44 -4.72 -2.82
CA SER A 205 14.49 -3.25 -2.80
C SER A 205 15.31 -2.67 -1.64
N GLY A 206 15.82 -3.51 -0.73
CA GLY A 206 16.70 -3.05 0.35
C GLY A 206 16.00 -2.50 1.59
N MET A 207 14.68 -2.62 1.68
CA MET A 207 13.86 -2.08 2.78
C MET A 207 14.05 -2.88 4.08
N GLY A 208 14.57 -4.11 4.00
CA GLY A 208 14.92 -4.95 5.15
C GLY A 208 16.17 -4.54 5.93
N ARG A 209 16.88 -3.48 5.53
CA ARG A 209 18.13 -3.05 6.20
C ARG A 209 17.94 -2.68 7.66
N ASP A 210 18.99 -3.02 8.43
CA ASP A 210 19.18 -2.68 9.84
C ASP A 210 18.01 -3.11 10.75
N TRP A 211 17.18 -4.06 10.33
CA TRP A 211 16.04 -4.51 11.12
C TRP A 211 16.48 -5.02 12.52
N PRO A 212 15.80 -4.65 13.63
CA PRO A 212 14.58 -3.84 13.74
C PRO A 212 14.82 -2.34 14.07
N ASP A 213 16.01 -1.78 13.77
CA ASP A 213 16.37 -0.39 14.12
C ASP A 213 15.34 0.62 13.58
N ALA A 214 14.86 1.46 14.50
CA ALA A 214 13.88 2.54 14.28
C ALA A 214 12.54 2.09 13.68
N ARG A 215 12.12 0.85 13.93
CA ARG A 215 10.78 0.34 13.59
C ARG A 215 9.95 0.15 14.84
N GLY A 216 8.65 0.35 14.69
CA GLY A 216 7.72 0.15 15.78
C GLY A 216 6.27 0.33 15.36
N ILE A 217 5.40 0.10 16.32
CA ILE A 217 3.97 0.28 16.19
C ILE A 217 3.50 1.29 17.24
N TRP A 218 2.64 2.20 16.84
CA TRP A 218 1.80 2.95 17.74
C TRP A 218 0.36 2.45 17.60
N HIS A 219 -0.38 2.39 18.70
CA HIS A 219 -1.83 2.20 18.64
C HIS A 219 -2.55 2.92 19.77
N ASN A 220 -3.81 3.26 19.53
CA ASN A 220 -4.70 3.78 20.58
C ASN A 220 -5.03 2.71 21.63
N GLU A 221 -5.57 3.14 22.78
CA GLU A 221 -5.90 2.25 23.90
C GLU A 221 -6.85 1.09 23.48
N ASN A 222 -7.77 1.34 22.54
CA ASN A 222 -8.75 0.36 22.06
C ASN A 222 -8.26 -0.52 20.89
N LYS A 223 -7.02 -0.32 20.41
CA LYS A 223 -6.45 -1.00 19.23
C LYS A 223 -7.34 -0.90 17.97
N THR A 224 -8.05 0.21 17.81
CA THR A 224 -8.91 0.51 16.64
C THR A 224 -8.30 1.52 15.68
N PHE A 225 -7.21 2.17 16.09
CA PHE A 225 -6.40 3.07 15.28
C PHE A 225 -4.91 2.82 15.55
N LEU A 226 -4.16 2.49 14.51
CA LEU A 226 -2.77 2.03 14.58
C LEU A 226 -1.92 2.78 13.57
N VAL A 227 -0.63 2.95 13.88
CA VAL A 227 0.35 3.52 12.98
C VAL A 227 1.61 2.67 13.01
N TRP A 228 1.98 2.07 11.88
CA TRP A 228 3.29 1.44 11.73
C TRP A 228 4.32 2.48 11.31
N VAL A 229 5.52 2.40 11.88
CA VAL A 229 6.60 3.34 11.64
C VAL A 229 7.78 2.61 11.00
N ASN A 230 8.24 3.12 9.84
CA ASN A 230 9.40 2.66 9.07
C ASN A 230 9.37 1.20 8.57
N GLU A 231 8.19 0.72 8.15
CA GLU A 231 8.05 -0.58 7.50
C GLU A 231 8.19 -0.41 5.97
N GLU A 232 7.10 -0.51 5.18
CA GLU A 232 7.11 -0.32 3.73
C GLU A 232 7.17 1.17 3.33
N ASP A 233 6.70 2.03 4.22
CA ASP A 233 6.70 3.49 4.10
C ASP A 233 7.06 4.11 5.47
N HIS A 234 7.25 5.43 5.53
CA HIS A 234 7.57 6.10 6.80
C HIS A 234 6.45 5.86 7.83
N LEU A 235 5.20 6.02 7.41
CA LEU A 235 4.02 5.75 8.21
C LEU A 235 3.03 4.88 7.45
N ARG A 236 2.44 3.89 8.10
CA ARG A 236 1.19 3.24 7.67
C ARG A 236 0.10 3.49 8.70
N VAL A 237 -0.86 4.34 8.35
CA VAL A 237 -1.97 4.73 9.23
C VAL A 237 -3.16 3.80 8.96
N ILE A 238 -3.70 3.20 10.02
CA ILE A 238 -4.67 2.11 9.95
C ILE A 238 -5.81 2.39 10.92
N SER A 239 -7.04 2.28 10.45
CA SER A 239 -8.25 2.16 11.28
C SER A 239 -8.88 0.80 11.03
N MET A 240 -9.28 0.10 12.08
CA MET A 240 -9.95 -1.20 11.95
C MET A 240 -10.85 -1.51 13.14
N GLN A 241 -11.81 -2.42 12.91
CA GLN A 241 -12.61 -3.04 13.96
C GLN A 241 -13.23 -4.37 13.48
N LYS A 242 -13.75 -5.16 14.42
CA LYS A 242 -14.59 -6.33 14.10
C LYS A 242 -15.96 -5.90 13.55
N GLY A 243 -16.56 -6.75 12.72
CA GLY A 243 -17.85 -6.51 12.10
C GLY A 243 -17.82 -5.56 10.90
N GLY A 244 -19.01 -5.16 10.46
CA GLY A 244 -19.25 -4.52 9.16
C GLY A 244 -19.50 -3.01 9.16
N ASN A 245 -19.24 -2.30 10.26
CA ASN A 245 -19.41 -0.85 10.29
C ASN A 245 -18.17 -0.13 9.69
N MET A 246 -18.04 -0.21 8.37
CA MET A 246 -17.00 0.47 7.58
C MET A 246 -17.08 2.00 7.71
N LYS A 247 -18.29 2.56 7.87
CA LYS A 247 -18.47 4.01 8.01
C LYS A 247 -17.77 4.55 9.26
N GLU A 248 -17.90 3.86 10.39
CA GLU A 248 -17.23 4.22 11.64
C GLU A 248 -15.71 4.02 11.55
N VAL A 249 -15.26 2.95 10.89
CA VAL A 249 -13.83 2.74 10.60
C VAL A 249 -13.28 3.90 9.77
N PHE A 250 -14.00 4.33 8.75
CA PHE A 250 -13.58 5.39 7.84
C PHE A 250 -13.64 6.79 8.48
N ARG A 251 -14.63 7.06 9.34
CA ARG A 251 -14.66 8.28 10.17
C ARG A 251 -13.40 8.40 10.99
N ARG A 252 -13.12 7.38 11.82
CA ARG A 252 -11.94 7.36 12.69
C ARG A 252 -10.64 7.45 11.89
N PHE A 253 -10.59 6.81 10.72
CA PHE A 253 -9.46 6.92 9.80
C PHE A 253 -9.23 8.38 9.35
N CYS A 254 -10.27 9.04 8.84
CA CYS A 254 -10.16 10.40 8.31
C CYS A 254 -9.77 11.40 9.40
N GLU A 255 -10.48 11.38 10.53
CA GLU A 255 -10.20 12.29 11.64
C GLU A 255 -8.80 12.08 12.23
N GLY A 256 -8.40 10.82 12.44
CA GLY A 256 -7.08 10.48 12.96
C GLY A 256 -5.96 10.90 12.02
N LEU A 257 -6.13 10.66 10.71
CA LEU A 257 -5.14 11.01 9.69
C LEU A 257 -4.99 12.53 9.55
N GLN A 258 -6.11 13.29 9.54
CA GLN A 258 -6.08 14.75 9.49
C GLN A 258 -5.39 15.34 10.72
N LYS A 259 -5.64 14.81 11.92
CA LYS A 259 -4.93 15.22 13.15
C LYS A 259 -3.42 14.97 13.03
N ILE A 260 -3.01 13.79 12.57
CA ILE A 260 -1.60 13.45 12.37
C ILE A 260 -0.96 14.43 11.38
N GLU A 261 -1.60 14.65 10.22
CA GLU A 261 -1.10 15.55 9.18
C GLU A 261 -0.94 16.99 9.67
N GLU A 262 -1.92 17.49 10.43
CA GLU A 262 -1.85 18.82 11.05
C GLU A 262 -0.65 18.93 11.99
N ILE A 263 -0.41 17.93 12.84
CA ILE A 263 0.73 17.91 13.77
C ILE A 263 2.06 17.91 13.02
N PHE A 264 2.19 17.07 12.00
CA PHE A 264 3.40 17.00 11.16
C PHE A 264 3.66 18.32 10.42
N LYS A 265 2.61 18.93 9.86
CA LYS A 265 2.69 20.24 9.21
C LYS A 265 3.12 21.35 10.17
N GLN A 266 2.51 21.42 11.35
CA GLN A 266 2.87 22.39 12.39
C GLN A 266 4.31 22.21 12.90
N ALA A 267 4.81 20.97 12.90
CA ALA A 267 6.19 20.66 13.26
C ALA A 267 7.22 20.94 12.15
N GLY A 268 6.80 21.44 10.98
CA GLY A 268 7.70 21.71 9.85
C GLY A 268 8.09 20.47 9.05
N HIS A 269 7.35 19.37 9.19
CA HIS A 269 7.61 18.09 8.54
C HIS A 269 6.38 17.63 7.73
N PRO A 270 5.94 18.39 6.70
CA PRO A 270 4.77 18.03 5.91
C PRO A 270 4.97 16.69 5.17
N PHE A 271 3.87 16.09 4.73
CA PHE A 271 3.95 14.90 3.91
C PHE A 271 4.37 15.21 2.46
N MET A 272 5.03 14.24 1.82
CA MET A 272 5.31 14.28 0.38
C MET A 272 4.00 14.20 -0.39
N TRP A 273 3.70 15.23 -1.18
CA TRP A 273 2.47 15.33 -1.94
C TRP A 273 2.65 16.27 -3.14
N ASN A 274 2.03 15.93 -4.27
CA ASN A 274 1.86 16.84 -5.40
C ASN A 274 0.50 16.63 -6.10
N GLU A 275 0.09 17.58 -6.94
CA GLU A 275 -1.23 17.58 -7.57
C GLU A 275 -1.45 16.37 -8.52
N HIS A 276 -0.39 15.89 -9.16
CA HIS A 276 -0.47 14.80 -10.13
C HIS A 276 -0.53 13.42 -9.45
N LEU A 277 0.38 13.15 -8.51
CA LEU A 277 0.53 11.84 -7.87
C LEU A 277 -0.18 11.72 -6.54
N GLY A 278 -0.75 12.80 -6.00
CA GLY A 278 -1.26 12.82 -4.63
C GLY A 278 -0.15 12.59 -3.62
N TYR A 279 -0.41 11.78 -2.60
CA TYR A 279 0.61 11.40 -1.61
C TYR A 279 1.62 10.44 -2.21
N VAL A 280 2.91 10.76 -2.04
CA VAL A 280 4.03 9.99 -2.59
C VAL A 280 4.44 8.90 -1.59
N LEU A 281 4.53 7.67 -2.07
CA LEU A 281 4.92 6.47 -1.31
C LEU A 281 5.96 5.65 -2.09
N THR A 282 6.57 4.68 -1.40
CA THR A 282 7.66 3.86 -1.95
C THR A 282 7.29 3.13 -3.23
N CYS A 283 6.13 2.46 -3.23
CA CYS A 283 5.68 1.66 -4.35
C CYS A 283 4.67 2.45 -5.22
N PRO A 284 4.84 2.50 -6.56
CA PRO A 284 3.91 3.20 -7.45
C PRO A 284 2.45 2.74 -7.30
N SER A 285 2.21 1.48 -6.89
CA SER A 285 0.85 0.99 -6.64
C SER A 285 0.13 1.66 -5.48
N ASN A 286 0.85 2.36 -4.60
CA ASN A 286 0.30 3.03 -3.42
C ASN A 286 0.24 4.57 -3.57
N LEU A 287 0.50 5.12 -4.76
CA LEU A 287 0.34 6.56 -5.00
C LEU A 287 -1.12 7.03 -4.85
N GLY A 288 -1.31 8.35 -4.89
CA GLY A 288 -2.61 9.00 -4.79
C GLY A 288 -3.06 9.09 -3.33
N THR A 289 -4.12 8.37 -3.02
CA THR A 289 -4.64 8.25 -1.65
C THR A 289 -3.78 7.35 -0.77
N GLY A 290 -3.05 6.41 -1.38
CA GLY A 290 -2.48 5.23 -0.72
C GLY A 290 -3.50 4.33 -0.03
N LEU A 291 -4.80 4.57 -0.23
CA LEU A 291 -5.85 3.99 0.58
C LEU A 291 -6.20 2.57 0.14
N ARG A 292 -6.14 1.65 1.08
CA ARG A 292 -6.74 0.32 0.95
C ARG A 292 -7.83 0.16 2.01
N GLY A 293 -9.07 0.34 1.58
CA GLY A 293 -10.27 0.01 2.35
C GLY A 293 -10.70 -1.41 2.02
N GLY A 294 -11.03 -2.21 3.04
CA GLY A 294 -11.38 -3.61 2.80
C GLY A 294 -11.99 -4.31 4.00
N VAL A 295 -12.46 -5.52 3.74
CA VAL A 295 -13.13 -6.39 4.71
C VAL A 295 -12.56 -7.79 4.67
N HIS A 296 -12.62 -8.48 5.81
CA HIS A 296 -12.58 -9.95 5.81
C HIS A 296 -14.00 -10.46 5.62
N ALA A 297 -14.30 -10.97 4.42
CA ALA A 297 -15.62 -11.45 4.03
C ALA A 297 -15.64 -12.98 3.86
N LYS A 298 -16.61 -13.65 4.48
CA LYS A 298 -16.94 -15.06 4.25
C LYS A 298 -17.77 -15.19 2.97
N LEU A 299 -17.19 -15.82 1.94
CA LEU A 299 -17.81 -16.00 0.62
C LEU A 299 -17.61 -17.44 0.10
N PRO A 300 -17.97 -18.49 0.86
CA PRO A 300 -17.63 -19.87 0.53
C PRO A 300 -18.25 -20.40 -0.77
N ASN A 301 -19.38 -19.84 -1.21
CA ASN A 301 -20.03 -20.21 -2.47
C ASN A 301 -19.58 -19.32 -3.62
N LEU A 302 -19.64 -17.99 -3.43
CA LEU A 302 -19.27 -17.02 -4.47
C LEU A 302 -17.82 -17.19 -4.89
N SER A 303 -16.90 -17.53 -3.97
CA SER A 303 -15.49 -17.71 -4.31
C SER A 303 -15.21 -18.92 -5.21
N LYS A 304 -16.14 -19.87 -5.28
CA LYS A 304 -16.07 -21.05 -6.16
C LYS A 304 -16.84 -20.83 -7.46
N HIS A 305 -17.59 -19.74 -7.56
CA HIS A 305 -18.38 -19.43 -8.74
C HIS A 305 -17.45 -19.06 -9.91
N PRO A 306 -17.68 -19.58 -11.14
CA PRO A 306 -16.80 -19.33 -12.28
C PRO A 306 -16.60 -17.86 -12.64
N LYS A 307 -17.57 -17.00 -12.27
CA LYS A 307 -17.55 -15.55 -12.55
C LYS A 307 -16.94 -14.71 -11.42
N PHE A 308 -16.34 -15.32 -10.38
CA PHE A 308 -15.87 -14.56 -9.21
C PHE A 308 -14.84 -13.48 -9.55
N ASP A 309 -13.81 -13.83 -10.33
CA ASP A 309 -12.77 -12.89 -10.75
C ASP A 309 -13.34 -11.79 -11.67
N GLU A 310 -14.31 -12.14 -12.53
CA GLU A 310 -15.01 -11.16 -13.38
C GLU A 310 -15.81 -10.16 -12.53
N ILE A 311 -16.56 -10.64 -11.53
CA ILE A 311 -17.33 -9.78 -10.61
C ILE A 311 -16.39 -8.81 -9.89
N LEU A 312 -15.26 -9.29 -9.37
CA LEU A 312 -14.24 -8.45 -8.73
C LEU A 312 -13.71 -7.37 -9.67
N GLY A 313 -13.34 -7.75 -10.91
CA GLY A 313 -12.86 -6.81 -11.93
C GLY A 313 -13.88 -5.73 -12.27
N ARG A 314 -15.14 -6.11 -12.47
CA ARG A 314 -16.23 -5.15 -12.75
C ARG A 314 -16.50 -4.19 -11.58
N LEU A 315 -16.33 -4.67 -10.34
CA LEU A 315 -16.47 -3.86 -9.14
C LEU A 315 -15.20 -3.06 -8.77
N ARG A 316 -14.11 -3.22 -9.51
CA ARG A 316 -12.78 -2.65 -9.22
C ARG A 316 -12.27 -3.05 -7.83
N LEU A 317 -12.57 -4.28 -7.43
CA LEU A 317 -12.11 -4.88 -6.20
C LEU A 317 -11.02 -5.92 -6.47
N GLN A 318 -10.19 -6.16 -5.47
CA GLN A 318 -9.17 -7.20 -5.48
C GLN A 318 -9.37 -8.12 -4.27
N LYS A 319 -8.99 -9.39 -4.43
CA LYS A 319 -8.96 -10.38 -3.35
C LYS A 319 -7.53 -10.72 -2.92
N ARG A 320 -7.35 -10.99 -1.63
CA ARG A 320 -6.14 -11.60 -1.04
C ARG A 320 -6.56 -12.71 -0.06
N GLY A 321 -5.60 -13.53 0.37
CA GLY A 321 -5.84 -14.49 1.44
C GLY A 321 -6.04 -13.84 2.81
N THR A 322 -6.38 -14.66 3.81
CA THR A 322 -6.88 -14.17 5.11
C THR A 322 -5.83 -13.42 5.93
N GLY A 323 -4.53 -13.73 5.75
CA GLY A 323 -3.42 -13.04 6.40
C GLY A 323 -2.79 -11.93 5.55
N GLY A 324 -3.34 -11.63 4.37
CA GLY A 324 -2.79 -10.63 3.45
C GLY A 324 -2.24 -11.22 2.15
N VAL A 325 -1.32 -10.48 1.51
CA VAL A 325 -0.93 -10.70 0.10
C VAL A 325 -0.17 -11.99 -0.16
N ASP A 326 0.53 -12.49 0.84
CA ASP A 326 1.38 -13.69 0.74
C ASP A 326 0.73 -14.93 1.35
N THR A 327 -0.57 -14.85 1.68
CA THR A 327 -1.29 -15.95 2.35
C THR A 327 -2.43 -16.48 1.49
N ALA A 328 -2.81 -17.75 1.69
CA ALA A 328 -3.99 -18.34 1.09
C ALA A 328 -5.27 -17.91 1.83
N ALA A 329 -6.42 -17.98 1.15
CA ALA A 329 -7.72 -17.85 1.81
C ALA A 329 -8.02 -19.12 2.63
N VAL A 330 -8.41 -18.96 3.89
CA VAL A 330 -8.78 -20.07 4.78
C VAL A 330 -10.29 -20.06 5.00
N GLY A 331 -10.94 -21.21 4.81
CA GLY A 331 -12.37 -21.38 5.13
C GLY A 331 -13.34 -20.51 4.32
N GLY A 332 -12.97 -20.12 3.09
CA GLY A 332 -13.78 -19.21 2.26
C GLY A 332 -13.77 -17.76 2.74
N VAL A 333 -12.82 -17.37 3.60
CA VAL A 333 -12.64 -15.99 4.05
C VAL A 333 -11.60 -15.28 3.18
N PHE A 334 -12.02 -14.18 2.56
CA PHE A 334 -11.17 -13.37 1.69
C PHE A 334 -10.99 -11.96 2.24
N ASP A 335 -9.79 -11.40 2.07
CA ASP A 335 -9.53 -9.97 2.19
C ASP A 335 -9.93 -9.30 0.87
N ILE A 336 -11.10 -8.64 0.88
CA ILE A 336 -11.67 -7.92 -0.26
C ILE A 336 -11.43 -6.42 -0.07
N SER A 337 -10.84 -5.77 -1.05
CA SER A 337 -10.49 -4.33 -0.96
C SER A 337 -10.57 -3.64 -2.33
N ASN A 338 -10.63 -2.32 -2.36
CA ASN A 338 -10.48 -1.56 -3.61
C ASN A 338 -9.15 -1.92 -4.30
N ALA A 339 -9.11 -1.93 -5.63
CA ALA A 339 -7.89 -2.17 -6.41
C ALA A 339 -7.11 -0.88 -6.70
N ASP A 340 -7.83 0.22 -6.95
CA ASP A 340 -7.29 1.53 -7.32
C ASP A 340 -6.88 2.37 -6.11
N ARG A 341 -5.88 3.23 -6.30
CA ARG A 341 -5.39 4.18 -5.28
C ARG A 341 -5.23 5.62 -5.79
N LEU A 342 -4.97 5.76 -7.10
CA LEU A 342 -4.74 7.02 -7.80
C LEU A 342 -5.92 7.33 -8.72
N GLY A 343 -6.15 8.62 -9.03
CA GLY A 343 -7.31 9.09 -9.81
C GLY A 343 -8.68 9.11 -9.09
N PHE A 344 -8.84 8.41 -7.96
CA PHE A 344 -10.05 8.40 -7.14
C PHE A 344 -9.79 8.92 -5.74
N SER A 345 -10.75 9.62 -5.15
CA SER A 345 -10.63 10.07 -3.75
C SER A 345 -10.84 8.94 -2.74
N GLU A 346 -10.50 9.18 -1.49
CA GLU A 346 -10.69 8.23 -0.39
C GLU A 346 -12.17 7.86 -0.21
N VAL A 347 -13.07 8.84 -0.26
CA VAL A 347 -14.53 8.60 -0.24
C VAL A 347 -14.96 7.74 -1.42
N ASP A 348 -14.53 8.07 -2.65
CA ASP A 348 -14.90 7.31 -3.86
C ASP A 348 -14.46 5.84 -3.73
N GLN A 349 -13.25 5.62 -3.23
CA GLN A 349 -12.68 4.29 -3.02
C GLN A 349 -13.38 3.48 -1.94
N VAL A 350 -13.69 4.08 -0.79
CA VAL A 350 -14.42 3.38 0.28
C VAL A 350 -15.88 3.13 -0.14
N GLN A 351 -16.49 4.03 -0.91
CA GLN A 351 -17.83 3.80 -1.47
C GLN A 351 -17.84 2.60 -2.42
N MET A 352 -16.82 2.45 -3.29
CA MET A 352 -16.69 1.28 -4.15
C MET A 352 -16.62 -0.03 -3.36
N VAL A 353 -15.90 -0.03 -2.23
CA VAL A 353 -15.82 -1.19 -1.32
C VAL A 353 -17.17 -1.47 -0.68
N VAL A 354 -17.83 -0.46 -0.11
CA VAL A 354 -19.14 -0.62 0.54
C VAL A 354 -20.17 -1.20 -0.43
N ASP A 355 -20.30 -0.62 -1.62
CA ASP A 355 -21.28 -1.05 -2.62
C ASP A 355 -20.98 -2.46 -3.14
N GLY A 356 -19.70 -2.72 -3.45
CA GLY A 356 -19.29 -4.02 -4.00
C GLY A 356 -19.43 -5.15 -2.98
N VAL A 357 -19.06 -4.92 -1.72
CA VAL A 357 -19.22 -5.90 -0.64
C VAL A 357 -20.68 -6.19 -0.38
N LYS A 358 -21.57 -5.18 -0.37
CA LYS A 358 -23.02 -5.40 -0.24
C LYS A 358 -23.54 -6.33 -1.33
N LEU A 359 -23.21 -6.05 -2.60
CA LEU A 359 -23.63 -6.88 -3.73
C LEU A 359 -23.09 -8.32 -3.60
N MET A 360 -21.82 -8.48 -3.24
CA MET A 360 -21.22 -9.81 -3.08
C MET A 360 -21.88 -10.63 -1.97
N ILE A 361 -22.31 -9.98 -0.88
CA ILE A 361 -23.07 -10.64 0.20
C ILE A 361 -24.45 -11.06 -0.29
N GLU A 362 -25.13 -10.24 -1.09
CA GLU A 362 -26.42 -10.63 -1.67
C GLU A 362 -26.29 -11.82 -2.64
N MET A 363 -25.22 -11.83 -3.45
CA MET A 363 -24.88 -12.96 -4.31
C MET A 363 -24.61 -14.23 -3.49
N GLU A 364 -23.81 -14.13 -2.43
CA GLU A 364 -23.54 -15.26 -1.52
C GLU A 364 -24.84 -15.83 -0.94
N LYS A 365 -25.74 -14.96 -0.45
CA LYS A 365 -27.06 -15.35 0.09
C LYS A 365 -27.97 -16.04 -0.93
N LYS A 366 -27.90 -15.65 -2.21
CA LYS A 366 -28.63 -16.34 -3.29
C LYS A 366 -28.03 -17.73 -3.54
N LEU A 367 -26.71 -17.83 -3.62
CA LEU A 367 -26.02 -19.10 -3.85
C LEU A 367 -26.24 -20.10 -2.71
N GLU A 368 -26.29 -19.64 -1.45
CA GLU A 368 -26.64 -20.47 -0.28
C GLU A 368 -28.04 -21.12 -0.41
N LYS A 369 -28.96 -20.45 -1.12
CA LYS A 369 -30.32 -20.95 -1.40
C LYS A 369 -30.40 -21.75 -2.70
N GLY A 370 -29.27 -22.00 -3.37
CA GLY A 370 -29.22 -22.66 -4.68
C GLY A 370 -29.79 -21.83 -5.84
N GLN A 371 -29.84 -20.50 -5.70
CA GLN A 371 -30.35 -19.59 -6.72
C GLN A 371 -29.23 -19.07 -7.63
N SER A 372 -29.55 -18.79 -8.90
CA SER A 372 -28.59 -18.15 -9.82
C SER A 372 -28.36 -16.68 -9.46
N ILE A 373 -27.16 -16.18 -9.80
CA ILE A 373 -26.72 -14.79 -9.68
C ILE A 373 -26.48 -14.13 -11.05
N ASP A 374 -26.86 -14.78 -12.16
CA ASP A 374 -26.61 -14.25 -13.50
C ASP A 374 -27.30 -12.91 -13.76
N ASP A 375 -28.44 -12.67 -13.12
CA ASP A 375 -29.20 -11.41 -13.14
C ASP A 375 -28.56 -10.29 -12.31
N MET A 376 -27.53 -10.60 -11.51
CA MET A 376 -26.88 -9.67 -10.58
C MET A 376 -25.50 -9.22 -11.04
N MET A 377 -25.06 -9.63 -12.24
CA MET A 377 -23.73 -9.25 -12.74
C MET A 377 -23.60 -7.73 -12.85
N PRO A 378 -22.66 -7.09 -12.12
CA PRO A 378 -22.54 -5.64 -12.12
C PRO A 378 -22.06 -5.13 -13.49
N ALA A 379 -22.35 -3.87 -13.82
CA ALA A 379 -21.68 -3.21 -14.93
C ALA A 379 -20.19 -2.96 -14.60
N GLN A 380 -19.35 -2.79 -15.62
CA GLN A 380 -17.96 -2.37 -15.41
C GLN A 380 -17.95 -0.94 -14.84
N LYS A 381 -17.35 -0.78 -13.66
CA LYS A 381 -17.08 0.52 -13.04
C LYS A 381 -15.82 1.19 -13.59
#